data_AF-A0A944WVE5-F1
#
_entry.id   AF-A0A944WVE5-F1
#
_cell.length_a   1.000
_cell.length_b   1.000
_cell.length_c   1.000
_cell.angle_alpha   90.00
_cell.angle_beta   90.00
_cell.angle_gamma   90.00
#
_symmetry.space_group_name_H-M   'P 1'
#
loop_
_entity.id
_entity.type
_entity.pdbx_description
1 polymer ?
#
loop_
_entity_poly.entity_id
_entity_poly.type
_entity_poly.pdbx_seq_one_letter_code
_entity_poly.pdbx_strand_id
1 'polypeptide(L)'
;MTIYKNEPVIRFIGSVVAFGFLVMGLYAIFGASSELPELNQDRAFWFGITSIIASVFALVLSWLIKDIRGVWCAPPRRNIFDD
;
A
#
# COMPACT_ATOMS: atom_id res chain seq x y z
N MET A 1 2.38 18.86 9.05
CA MET A 1 1.91 17.64 8.38
C MET A 1 0.44 17.47 8.72
N THR A 2 -0.47 17.69 7.77
CA THR A 2 -1.92 17.73 8.04
C THR A 2 -2.54 16.41 7.64
N ILE A 3 -3.24 15.76 8.57
CA ILE A 3 -3.92 14.48 8.33
C ILE A 3 -5.34 14.77 7.85
N TYR A 4 -5.67 14.30 6.64
CA TYR A 4 -7.00 14.49 6.06
C TYR A 4 -7.93 13.32 6.43
N LYS A 5 -9.18 13.65 6.80
CA LYS A 5 -10.21 12.67 7.23
C LYS A 5 -11.36 12.52 6.22
N ASN A 6 -11.28 13.18 5.07
CA ASN A 6 -12.25 13.01 3.98
C ASN A 6 -12.09 11.62 3.34
N GLU A 7 -13.20 11.03 2.89
CA GLU A 7 -13.20 9.76 2.14
C GLU A 7 -12.59 8.58 2.94
N PRO A 8 -13.10 8.30 4.15
CA PRO A 8 -12.48 7.38 5.11
C PRO A 8 -12.36 5.95 4.58
N VAL A 9 -13.30 5.51 3.73
CA VAL A 9 -13.29 4.18 3.12
C VAL A 9 -12.06 3.99 2.22
N ILE A 10 -11.73 4.98 1.38
CA ILE A 10 -10.59 4.88 0.45
C ILE A 10 -9.27 4.92 1.22
N ARG A 11 -9.18 5.78 2.26
CA ARG A 11 -8.01 5.84 3.14
C ARG A 11 -7.79 4.54 3.91
N PHE A 12 -8.88 3.91 4.36
CA PHE A 12 -8.84 2.61 5.01
C PHE A 12 -8.35 1.54 4.05
N ILE A 13 -8.91 1.46 2.83
CA ILE A 13 -8.45 0.52 1.80
C ILE A 13 -6.95 0.72 1.49
N GLY A 14 -6.51 1.97 1.30
CA GLY A 14 -5.09 2.26 1.07
C GLY A 14 -4.19 1.82 2.23
N SER A 15 -4.68 1.93 3.46
CA SER A 15 -3.98 1.43 4.65
C SER A 15 -3.93 -0.11 4.71
N VAL A 16 -5.01 -0.79 4.30
CA VAL A 16 -5.05 -2.26 4.16
C VAL A 16 -4.06 -2.73 3.10
N VAL A 17 -3.97 -2.03 1.97
CA VAL A 17 -2.98 -2.32 0.92
C VAL A 17 -1.55 -2.13 1.44
N ALA A 18 -1.28 -1.02 2.15
CA ALA A 18 0.01 -0.80 2.79
C ALA A 18 0.36 -1.94 3.76
N PHE A 19 -0.58 -2.34 4.61
CA PHE A 19 -0.39 -3.45 5.53
C PHE A 19 -0.11 -4.77 4.80
N GLY A 20 -0.80 -5.05 3.69
CA GLY A 20 -0.53 -6.23 2.85
C GLY A 20 0.90 -6.25 2.32
N PHE A 21 1.39 -5.13 1.78
CA PHE A 21 2.77 -5.01 1.33
C PHE A 21 3.79 -5.16 2.45
N LEU A 22 3.47 -4.65 3.65
CA LEU A 22 4.33 -4.81 4.82
C LEU A 22 4.46 -6.28 5.21
N VAL A 23 3.33 -6.99 5.36
CA VAL A 23 3.31 -8.42 5.72
C VAL A 23 4.04 -9.25 4.67
N MET A 24 3.78 -8.99 3.39
CA MET A 24 4.42 -9.69 2.29
C MET A 24 5.94 -9.44 2.27
N GLY A 25 6.36 -8.20 2.52
CA GLY A 25 7.78 -7.84 2.58
C GLY A 25 8.51 -8.48 3.76
N LEU A 26 7.89 -8.50 4.94
CA LEU A 26 8.43 -9.17 6.12
C LEU A 26 8.52 -10.69 5.90
N TYR A 27 7.51 -11.30 5.29
CA TYR A 27 7.54 -12.73 4.96
C TYR A 27 8.66 -13.05 3.96
N ALA A 28 8.85 -12.21 2.94
CA ALA A 28 9.92 -12.41 1.96
C ALA A 28 11.33 -12.33 2.57
N ILE A 29 11.55 -11.48 3.59
CA ILE A 29 12.84 -11.35 4.28
C ILE A 29 13.05 -12.46 5.32
N PHE A 30 12.06 -12.71 6.16
CA PHE A 30 12.22 -13.55 7.35
C PHE A 30 11.68 -14.97 7.19
N GLY A 31 10.67 -15.17 6.35
CA GLY A 31 9.97 -16.45 6.20
C GLY A 31 10.42 -17.28 5.01
N ALA A 32 10.89 -16.65 3.92
CA ALA A 32 11.17 -17.35 2.67
C ALA A 32 12.57 -18.00 2.61
N SER A 33 13.48 -17.70 3.54
CA SER A 33 14.90 -18.07 3.43
C SER A 33 15.16 -19.57 3.59
N SER A 34 14.41 -20.30 4.42
CA SER A 34 14.65 -21.73 4.67
C SER A 34 14.10 -22.66 3.59
N GLU A 35 13.20 -22.18 2.72
CA GLU A 35 12.51 -23.01 1.72
C GLU A 35 13.02 -22.77 0.28
N LEU A 36 13.81 -21.73 0.07
CA LEU A 36 14.25 -21.30 -1.26
C LEU A 36 15.67 -21.75 -1.61
N PRO A 37 15.93 -22.16 -2.86
CA PRO A 37 17.28 -22.29 -3.39
C PRO A 37 18.06 -20.97 -3.25
N GLU A 38 19.37 -21.05 -3.02
CA GLU A 38 20.27 -19.92 -2.72
C GLU A 38 20.10 -18.72 -3.69
N LEU A 39 19.96 -19.01 -5.00
CA LEU A 39 19.74 -17.99 -6.04
C LEU A 39 18.44 -17.17 -5.85
N ASN A 40 17.43 -17.76 -5.22
CA ASN A 40 16.14 -17.10 -4.99
C ASN A 40 16.09 -16.37 -3.65
N GLN A 41 17.02 -16.63 -2.72
CA GLN A 41 17.08 -15.94 -1.43
C GLN A 41 17.41 -14.45 -1.60
N ASP A 42 18.41 -14.12 -2.42
CA ASP A 42 18.77 -12.72 -2.71
C ASP A 42 17.61 -11.96 -3.35
N ARG A 43 16.89 -12.61 -4.28
CA ARG A 43 15.73 -12.02 -4.95
C ARG A 43 14.58 -11.79 -3.96
N ALA A 44 14.31 -12.76 -3.08
CA ALA A 44 13.29 -12.65 -2.05
C ALA A 44 13.63 -11.51 -1.06
N PHE A 45 14.90 -11.37 -0.67
CA PHE A 45 15.35 -10.30 0.19
C PHE A 45 15.11 -8.90 -0.42
N TRP A 46 15.56 -8.69 -1.66
CA TRP A 46 15.35 -7.41 -2.36
C TRP A 46 13.88 -7.13 -2.67
N PHE A 47 13.10 -8.16 -3.01
CA PHE A 47 11.65 -8.05 -3.14
C PHE A 47 11.00 -7.64 -1.81
N GLY A 48 11.49 -8.18 -0.70
CA GLY A 48 11.01 -7.84 0.63
C GLY A 48 11.26 -6.37 1.00
N ILE A 49 12.49 -5.89 0.77
CA ILE A 49 12.85 -4.48 0.97
C ILE A 49 11.96 -3.55 0.13
N THR A 50 11.82 -3.84 -1.16
CA THR A 50 11.00 -3.00 -2.06
C THR A 50 9.53 -2.99 -1.67
N SER A 51 8.99 -4.13 -1.20
CA SER A 51 7.63 -4.22 -0.68
C SER A 51 7.43 -3.40 0.61
N ILE A 52 8.41 -3.39 1.52
CA ILE A 52 8.36 -2.55 2.73
C ILE A 52 8.38 -1.06 2.35
N ILE A 53 9.23 -0.66 1.40
CA ILE A 53 9.27 0.72 0.90
C ILE A 53 7.91 1.09 0.30
N ALA A 54 7.35 0.23 -0.55
CA ALA A 54 6.03 0.44 -1.15
C ALA A 54 4.92 0.58 -0.10
N SER A 55 4.96 -0.22 0.98
CA SER A 55 4.05 -0.10 2.13
C SER A 55 4.11 1.30 2.75
N VAL A 56 5.32 1.80 3.03
CA VAL A 56 5.49 3.14 3.63
C VAL A 56 4.91 4.22 2.71
N PHE A 57 5.20 4.16 1.42
CA PHE A 57 4.64 5.10 0.44
C PHE A 57 3.11 5.00 0.37
N ALA A 58 2.55 3.79 0.27
CA ALA A 58 1.11 3.58 0.23
C ALA A 58 0.41 4.16 1.47
N LEU A 59 0.99 3.96 2.66
CA LEU A 59 0.46 4.51 3.90
C LEU A 59 0.54 6.05 3.90
N VAL A 60 1.70 6.62 3.58
CA VAL A 60 1.89 8.07 3.56
C VAL A 60 0.94 8.74 2.56
N LEU A 61 0.88 8.25 1.32
CA LEU A 61 0.02 8.79 0.27
C LEU A 61 -1.46 8.70 0.67
N SER A 62 -1.87 7.63 1.38
CA SER A 62 -3.24 7.45 1.86
C SER A 62 -3.68 8.43 2.94
N TRP A 63 -2.76 9.09 3.63
CA TRP A 63 -3.09 9.98 4.77
C TRP A 63 -2.66 11.44 4.56
N LEU A 64 -1.62 11.69 3.76
CA LEU A 64 -1.10 13.05 3.52
C LEU A 64 -1.72 13.78 2.34
N ILE A 65 -2.26 13.05 1.36
CA ILE A 65 -2.80 13.68 0.15
C ILE A 65 -4.25 14.08 0.38
N LYS A 66 -4.57 15.33 0.03
CA LYS A 66 -5.92 15.90 0.13
C LYS A 66 -6.88 15.25 -0.88
N ASP A 67 -6.42 15.12 -2.12
CA ASP A 67 -7.13 14.42 -3.20
C ASP A 67 -6.58 13.01 -3.39
N ILE A 68 -7.12 12.10 -2.60
CA ILE A 68 -6.71 10.70 -2.58
C ILE A 68 -7.12 9.95 -3.86
N ARG A 69 -8.04 10.51 -4.67
CA ARG A 69 -8.63 9.87 -5.85
C ARG A 69 -7.66 9.74 -7.02
N GLY A 70 -6.68 10.64 -7.10
CA GLY A 70 -5.60 10.56 -8.08
C GLY A 70 -4.58 9.46 -7.77
N VAL A 71 -4.55 8.97 -6.53
CA VAL A 71 -3.65 7.89 -6.08
C VAL A 71 -4.39 6.55 -6.06
N TRP A 72 -5.60 6.55 -5.53
CA TRP A 72 -6.45 5.37 -5.44
C TRP A 72 -7.65 5.58 -6.33
N CYS A 73 -7.85 4.71 -7.32
CA CYS A 73 -9.01 4.75 -8.21
C CYS A 73 -10.29 4.81 -7.39
N ALA A 74 -10.92 5.99 -7.33
CA ALA A 74 -12.16 6.20 -6.63
C ALA A 74 -13.33 6.06 -7.60
N PRO A 75 -14.45 5.42 -7.20
CA PRO A 75 -15.65 5.42 -8.04
C PRO A 75 -16.10 6.87 -8.30
N PRO A 76 -16.52 7.20 -9.54
CA PRO A 76 -16.97 8.54 -9.89
C PRO A 76 -18.15 8.95 -8.99
N ARG A 77 -18.17 10.21 -8.53
CA ARG A 77 -19.34 10.72 -7.80
C ARG A 77 -20.50 10.76 -8.79
N ARG A 78 -21.58 10.04 -8.47
CA ARG A 78 -22.87 10.25 -9.13
C ARG A 78 -23.39 11.59 -8.64
N ASN A 79 -23.27 12.63 -9.46
CA ASN A 79 -24.00 13.87 -9.24
C ASN A 79 -25.48 13.54 -9.46
N ILE A 80 -26.31 13.69 -8.43
CA ILE A 80 -27.76 13.45 -8.50
C ILE A 80 -28.49 14.73 -8.96
N PHE A 81 -27.76 15.78 -9.31
CA PHE A 81 -28.30 17.13 -9.61
C PHE A 81 -27.98 17.62 -11.04
N ASP A 82 -27.68 16.73 -11.97
CA ASP A 82 -27.51 17.08 -13.40
C ASP A 82 -28.81 16.78 -14.21
N ASP A 83 -29.99 16.98 -13.61
CA ASP A 83 -31.31 16.99 -14.28
C ASP A 83 -32.12 18.23 -13.86
#